data_AF-A0AAW9W8I4-F1
#
_entry.id   AF-A0AAW9W8I4-F1
#
_cell.length_a   1.000
_cell.length_b   1.000
_cell.length_c   1.000
_cell.angle_alpha   90.00
_cell.angle_beta   90.00
_cell.angle_gamma   90.00
#
_symmetry.space_group_name_H-M   'P 1'
#
loop_
_entity.id
_entity.type
_entity.pdbx_description
1 polymer ?
#
loop_
_entity_poly.entity_id
_entity_poly.type
_entity_poly.pdbx_seq_one_letter_code
_entity_poly.pdbx_strand_id
1 'polypeptide(L)'
;MKYQLIVSTMNQQDNSLIEKMNIKSDAIIINQSNSFSYHETKLKNSIVKWYEFNERGIGLSRNTGFMRSDADIIQFADDDMIFTDTYYEDVLLEYQKHPEADVILFSNKCLNEDRMPYQVNNFRRIN
;
A
#
# COMPACT_ATOMS: atom_id res chain seq x y z
N MET A 1 -12.97 -4.57 -10.64
CA MET A 1 -11.53 -4.39 -10.44
C MET A 1 -11.29 -4.28 -8.94
N LYS A 2 -10.74 -5.33 -8.34
CA LYS A 2 -10.40 -5.38 -6.93
C LYS A 2 -9.05 -4.69 -6.73
N TYR A 3 -8.98 -3.80 -5.75
CA TYR A 3 -7.77 -3.10 -5.34
C TYR A 3 -7.31 -3.63 -3.98
N GLN A 4 -5.99 -3.78 -3.79
CA GLN A 4 -5.43 -4.11 -2.49
C GLN A 4 -4.10 -3.40 -2.25
N LEU A 5 -3.98 -2.80 -1.06
CA LEU A 5 -2.75 -2.18 -0.60
C LEU A 5 -1.84 -3.25 0.05
N ILE A 6 -0.56 -3.25 -0.27
CA ILE A 6 0.45 -4.11 0.38
C ILE A 6 1.42 -3.21 1.12
N VAL A 7 1.37 -3.26 2.45
CA VAL A 7 2.21 -2.43 3.34
C VAL A 7 3.36 -3.27 3.89
N SER A 8 4.58 -2.76 3.77
CA SER A 8 5.75 -3.31 4.45
C SER A 8 6.08 -2.45 5.66
N THR A 9 6.17 -3.06 6.84
CA THR A 9 6.49 -2.36 8.09
C THR A 9 7.36 -3.23 8.99
N MET A 10 7.92 -2.65 10.05
CA MET A 10 8.73 -3.35 11.03
C MET A 10 8.37 -2.95 12.45
N ASN A 11 8.40 -3.93 13.36
CA ASN A 11 8.26 -3.77 14.81
C ASN A 11 7.00 -3.01 15.28
N GLN A 12 5.93 -2.97 14.49
CA GLN A 12 4.65 -2.46 14.96
C GLN A 12 4.08 -3.40 16.04
N GLN A 13 3.41 -2.84 17.04
CA GLN A 13 2.91 -3.60 18.20
C GLN A 13 1.38 -3.68 18.25
N ASP A 14 0.71 -2.86 17.43
CA ASP A 14 -0.73 -2.76 17.38
C ASP A 14 -1.21 -2.31 15.98
N ASN A 15 -2.53 -2.18 15.84
CA ASN A 15 -3.17 -1.77 14.59
C ASN A 15 -3.14 -0.26 14.34
N SER A 16 -2.45 0.56 15.15
CA SER A 16 -2.42 2.02 14.99
C SER A 16 -1.86 2.46 13.63
N LEU A 17 -1.05 1.61 12.98
CA LEU A 17 -0.54 1.86 11.64
C LEU A 17 -1.68 2.05 10.61
N ILE A 18 -2.80 1.34 10.76
CA ILE A 18 -3.97 1.45 9.88
C ILE A 18 -4.52 2.88 9.89
N GLU A 19 -4.67 3.45 11.09
CA GLU A 19 -5.16 4.82 11.27
C GLU A 19 -4.09 5.85 10.85
N LYS A 20 -2.83 5.63 11.24
CA LYS A 20 -1.69 6.51 10.90
C LYS A 20 -1.54 6.70 9.40
N MET A 21 -1.67 5.61 8.63
CA MET A 21 -1.58 5.64 7.16
C MET A 21 -2.90 6.02 6.48
N ASN A 22 -4.00 6.17 7.23
CA ASN A 22 -5.34 6.40 6.69
C ASN A 22 -5.79 5.31 5.69
N ILE A 23 -5.60 4.03 6.03
CA ILE A 23 -5.95 2.91 5.15
C ILE A 23 -7.48 2.74 5.13
N LYS A 24 -8.06 2.78 3.92
CA LYS A 24 -9.52 2.66 3.69
C LYS A 24 -9.91 1.59 2.68
N SER A 25 -8.95 0.81 2.17
CA SER A 25 -9.16 -0.29 1.24
C SER A 25 -8.94 -1.65 1.90
N ASP A 26 -9.12 -2.74 1.14
CA ASP A 26 -8.50 -4.01 1.52
C ASP A 26 -6.99 -3.83 1.55
N ALA A 27 -6.33 -4.42 2.54
CA ALA A 27 -4.89 -4.33 2.67
C ALA A 27 -4.26 -5.61 3.22
N ILE A 28 -3.00 -5.83 2.88
CA ILE A 28 -2.12 -6.82 3.48
C ILE A 28 -0.96 -6.06 4.12
N ILE A 29 -0.85 -6.14 5.43
CA ILE A 29 0.26 -5.57 6.19
C ILE A 29 1.21 -6.72 6.54
N ILE A 30 2.47 -6.56 6.13
CA ILE A 30 3.55 -7.47 6.47
C ILE A 30 4.43 -6.76 7.51
N ASN A 31 4.28 -7.14 8.77
CA ASN A 31 5.08 -6.63 9.88
C ASN A 31 6.24 -7.58 10.16
N GLN A 32 7.45 -7.08 10.02
CA GLN A 32 8.66 -7.82 10.36
C GLN A 32 8.94 -7.60 11.85
N SER A 33 8.78 -8.64 12.66
CA SER A 33 8.97 -8.62 14.11
C SER A 33 9.78 -9.84 14.56
N ASN A 34 9.56 -10.31 15.79
CA ASN A 34 10.22 -11.51 16.33
C ASN A 34 9.20 -12.64 16.57
N SER A 35 8.01 -12.55 15.97
CA SER A 35 6.93 -13.52 16.13
C SER A 35 6.34 -13.93 14.78
N PHE A 36 5.52 -14.98 14.81
CA PHE A 36 4.68 -15.37 13.69
C PHE A 36 3.22 -15.37 14.15
N SER A 37 2.39 -14.61 13.47
CA SER A 37 0.97 -14.54 13.76
C SER A 37 0.23 -13.96 12.55
N TYR A 38 -1.08 -14.12 12.59
CA TYR A 38 -1.99 -13.57 11.61
C TYR A 38 -3.24 -13.10 12.32
N HIS A 39 -3.73 -11.92 11.94
CA HIS A 39 -5.06 -11.46 12.31
C HIS A 39 -5.68 -10.59 11.23
N GLU A 40 -6.99 -10.42 11.32
CA GLU A 40 -7.76 -9.56 10.44
C GLU A 40 -8.38 -8.42 11.24
N THR A 41 -8.36 -7.22 10.67
CA THR A 41 -9.09 -6.07 11.17
C THR A 41 -10.15 -5.70 10.14
N LYS A 42 -11.42 -5.75 10.56
CA LYS A 42 -12.54 -5.29 9.73
C LYS A 42 -12.65 -3.77 9.84
N LEU A 43 -12.56 -3.10 8.70
CA LEU A 43 -12.94 -1.71 8.53
C LEU A 43 -14.40 -1.64 8.08
N LYS A 44 -14.92 -0.43 7.87
CA LYS A 44 -16.33 -0.22 7.50
C LYS A 44 -16.74 -1.04 6.26
N ASN A 45 -15.89 -1.02 5.23
CA ASN A 45 -16.17 -1.63 3.92
C ASN A 45 -15.00 -2.48 3.39
N SER A 46 -14.01 -2.81 4.23
CA SER A 46 -12.80 -3.53 3.80
C SER A 46 -12.18 -4.34 4.93
N ILE A 47 -11.22 -5.20 4.58
CA ILE A 47 -10.49 -6.05 5.51
C ILE A 47 -8.99 -5.79 5.38
N VAL A 48 -8.35 -5.53 6.52
CA VAL A 48 -6.89 -5.49 6.63
C VAL A 48 -6.40 -6.80 7.20
N LYS A 49 -5.62 -7.53 6.41
CA LYS A 49 -4.92 -8.76 6.79
C LYS A 49 -3.56 -8.39 7.32
N TRP A 50 -3.26 -8.77 8.55
CA TRP A 50 -1.99 -8.46 9.19
C TRP A 50 -1.21 -9.75 9.43
N TYR A 51 0.03 -9.78 8.95
CA TYR A 51 0.94 -10.90 9.14
C TYR A 51 2.20 -10.46 9.88
N GLU A 52 2.55 -11.20 10.92
CA GLU A 52 3.83 -11.10 11.61
C GLU A 52 4.80 -12.15 11.05
N PHE A 53 6.02 -11.72 10.76
CA PHE A 53 7.11 -12.59 10.30
C PHE A 53 8.39 -12.29 11.06
N ASN A 54 9.20 -13.32 11.33
CA ASN A 54 10.52 -13.12 11.93
C ASN A 54 11.60 -12.75 10.89
N GLU A 55 11.31 -13.00 9.61
CA GLU A 55 12.21 -12.73 8.51
C GLU A 55 12.25 -11.24 8.17
N ARG A 56 13.44 -10.76 7.80
CA ARG A 56 13.67 -9.35 7.49
C ARG A 56 13.99 -9.14 6.02
N GLY A 57 13.47 -8.07 5.46
CA GLY A 57 13.81 -7.61 4.10
C GLY A 57 12.62 -7.04 3.35
N ILE A 58 12.80 -5.84 2.79
CA ILE A 58 11.75 -5.11 2.06
C ILE A 58 11.28 -5.87 0.81
N GLY A 59 12.20 -6.51 0.09
CA GLY A 59 11.84 -7.33 -1.08
C GLY A 59 11.05 -8.59 -0.69
N LEU A 60 11.46 -9.24 0.41
CA LEU A 60 10.74 -10.40 0.94
C LEU A 60 9.33 -10.01 1.40
N SER A 61 9.21 -8.89 2.11
CA SER A 61 7.93 -8.34 2.58
C SER A 61 6.95 -8.10 1.44
N ARG A 62 7.39 -7.36 0.41
CA ARG A 62 6.58 -7.11 -0.79
C ARG A 62 6.17 -8.39 -1.51
N ASN A 63 7.09 -9.33 -1.70
CA ASN A 63 6.79 -10.62 -2.36
C ASN A 63 5.82 -11.46 -1.54
N THR A 64 5.97 -11.50 -0.21
CA THR A 64 5.09 -12.22 0.71
C THR A 64 3.66 -11.68 0.65
N GLY A 65 3.50 -10.35 0.63
CA GLY A 65 2.20 -9.71 0.44
C GLY A 65 1.63 -9.95 -0.95
N PHE A 66 2.46 -9.82 -1.99
CA PHE A 66 2.05 -10.05 -3.39
C PHE A 66 1.50 -11.46 -3.60
N MET A 67 2.22 -12.48 -3.15
CA MET A 67 1.81 -13.88 -3.30
C MET A 67 0.53 -14.25 -2.52
N ARG A 68 0.07 -13.39 -1.59
CA ARG A 68 -1.17 -13.55 -0.83
C ARG A 68 -2.32 -12.72 -1.37
N SER A 69 -2.05 -11.82 -2.31
CA SER A 69 -3.06 -10.97 -2.91
C SER A 69 -3.86 -11.74 -3.95
N ASP A 70 -5.16 -11.48 -3.97
CA ASP A 70 -6.12 -11.94 -4.97
C ASP A 70 -6.76 -10.76 -5.71
N ALA A 71 -6.12 -9.59 -5.65
CA ALA A 71 -6.61 -8.36 -6.27
C ALA A 71 -6.16 -8.22 -7.73
N ASP A 72 -6.96 -7.49 -8.52
CA ASP A 72 -6.62 -7.16 -9.91
C ASP A 72 -5.52 -6.09 -9.93
N ILE A 73 -5.58 -5.13 -9.00
CA ILE A 73 -4.62 -4.04 -8.85
C ILE A 73 -4.03 -4.08 -7.45
N ILE A 74 -2.71 -4.03 -7.38
CA ILE A 74 -1.95 -3.94 -6.14
C ILE A 74 -1.19 -2.62 -6.08
N GLN A 75 -1.08 -2.06 -4.89
CA GLN A 75 -0.18 -0.93 -4.64
C GLN A 75 0.73 -1.26 -3.47
N PHE A 76 2.03 -1.12 -3.66
CA PHE A 76 3.01 -1.25 -2.59
C PHE A 76 3.15 0.08 -1.84
N ALA A 77 3.26 0.01 -0.52
CA ALA A 77 3.53 1.16 0.33
C ALA A 77 4.43 0.80 1.51
N ASP A 78 5.19 1.80 1.95
CA ASP A 78 5.95 1.77 3.20
C ASP A 78 5.13 2.47 4.30
N ASP A 79 5.51 2.27 5.57
CA ASP A 79 4.79 2.74 6.77
C ASP A 79 4.96 4.24 7.11
N ASP A 80 5.64 4.97 6.23
CA ASP A 80 5.89 6.41 6.29
C ASP A 80 4.97 7.24 5.38
N MET A 81 4.00 6.58 4.71
CA MET A 81 3.02 7.23 3.85
C MET A 81 1.68 7.48 4.56
N ILE A 82 0.99 8.56 4.17
CA ILE A 82 -0.38 8.86 4.59
C ILE A 82 -1.23 8.97 3.33
N PHE A 83 -2.28 8.15 3.24
CA PHE A 83 -3.19 8.14 2.10
C PHE A 83 -4.29 9.20 2.21
N THR A 84 -4.74 9.70 1.06
CA THR A 84 -5.95 10.52 0.98
C THR A 84 -7.18 9.66 1.21
N ASP A 85 -8.36 10.26 1.39
CA ASP A 85 -9.58 9.49 1.58
C ASP A 85 -10.04 8.73 0.33
N THR A 86 -9.57 9.15 -0.84
CA THR A 86 -9.99 8.69 -2.17
C THR A 86 -8.92 7.92 -2.93
N TYR A 87 -7.77 7.64 -2.30
CA TYR A 87 -6.58 7.14 -3.00
C TYR A 87 -6.84 5.91 -3.86
N TYR A 88 -7.62 4.96 -3.37
CA TYR A 88 -7.87 3.70 -4.06
C TYR A 88 -8.86 3.89 -5.22
N GLU A 89 -9.86 4.77 -5.07
CA GLU A 89 -10.72 5.16 -6.19
C GLU A 89 -9.93 5.90 -7.27
N ASP A 90 -9.05 6.83 -6.88
CA ASP A 90 -8.22 7.60 -7.80
C ASP A 90 -7.31 6.66 -8.62
N VAL A 91 -6.70 5.66 -7.97
CA VAL A 91 -5.87 4.65 -8.64
C VAL A 91 -6.70 3.78 -9.59
N LEU A 92 -7.84 3.27 -9.15
CA LEU A 92 -8.72 2.44 -9.99
C LEU A 92 -9.21 3.20 -11.22
N LEU A 93 -9.55 4.47 -11.04
CA LEU A 93 -10.06 5.33 -12.11
C LEU A 93 -8.96 5.64 -13.14
N GLU A 94 -7.71 5.72 -12.72
CA GLU A 94 -6.58 5.89 -13.65
C GLU A 94 -6.30 4.62 -14.46
N TYR A 95 -6.36 3.43 -13.85
CA TYR A 95 -6.27 2.16 -14.59
C TYR A 95 -7.44 1.95 -15.55
N GLN A 96 -8.63 2.46 -15.24
CA GLN A 96 -9.77 2.43 -16.18
C GLN A 96 -9.55 3.32 -17.40
N LYS A 97 -8.90 4.48 -17.24
CA LYS A 97 -8.56 5.37 -18.36
C LYS A 97 -7.42 4.84 -19.22
N HIS A 98 -6.51 4.09 -18.59
CA HIS A 98 -5.29 3.57 -19.19
C HIS A 98 -5.22 2.04 -19.10
N PRO A 99 -6.15 1.31 -19.74
CA PRO A 99 -6.18 -0.15 -19.70
C PRO A 99 -4.95 -0.80 -20.34
N GLU A 100 -4.16 -0.04 -21.10
CA GLU A 100 -2.88 -0.48 -21.67
C GLU A 100 -1.71 -0.44 -20.69
N ALA A 101 -1.86 0.15 -19.51
CA ALA A 101 -0.79 0.32 -18.55
C ALA A 101 -0.66 -0.91 -17.62
N ASP A 102 0.50 -1.56 -17.63
CA ASP A 102 0.83 -2.61 -16.66
C ASP A 102 1.15 -2.02 -15.27
N VAL A 103 1.78 -0.84 -15.25
CA VAL A 103 2.21 -0.14 -14.04
C VAL A 103 1.95 1.36 -14.19
N ILE A 104 1.34 1.95 -13.16
CA ILE A 104 1.16 3.40 -13.06
C ILE A 104 1.92 3.91 -11.84
N LEU A 105 2.72 4.97 -12.03
CA LEU A 105 3.42 5.65 -10.95
C LEU A 105 2.70 6.97 -10.63
N PHE A 106 2.41 7.16 -9.35
CA PHE A 106 1.79 8.38 -8.83
C PHE A 106 2.84 9.27 -8.16
N SER A 107 2.65 10.59 -8.25
CA SER A 107 3.49 11.53 -7.52
C SER A 107 3.01 11.63 -6.07
N ASN A 108 3.94 11.49 -5.13
CA ASN A 108 3.66 11.68 -3.71
C ASN A 108 4.04 13.11 -3.31
N LYS A 109 3.26 13.71 -2.41
CA LYS A 109 3.64 14.97 -1.77
C LYS A 109 4.52 14.65 -0.57
N CYS A 110 5.72 15.25 -0.50
CA CYS A 110 6.51 15.20 0.72
C CYS A 110 6.01 16.27 1.69
N LEU A 111 5.87 15.90 2.97
CA LEU A 111 5.55 16.86 4.04
C LEU A 111 6.78 17.67 4.46
N ASN A 112 8.00 17.22 4.10
CA ASN A 112 9.20 18.00 4.29
C ASN A 112 9.33 19.03 3.15
N GLU A 113 9.18 20.31 3.49
CA GLU A 113 9.24 21.42 2.53
C GLU A 113 10.61 21.54 1.84
N ASP A 114 11.69 21.11 2.51
CA ASP A 114 13.05 21.12 1.95
C ASP A 114 13.27 20.02 0.90
N ARG A 115 12.34 19.07 0.77
CA ARG A 115 12.42 17.96 -0.17
C ARG A 115 11.16 17.93 -1.02
N MET A 116 11.11 18.74 -2.08
CA MET A 116 10.03 18.68 -3.06
C MET A 116 10.31 17.63 -4.13
N PRO A 117 9.65 16.45 -4.11
CA PRO A 117 9.81 15.48 -5.18
C PRO A 117 9.20 16.02 -6.48
N TYR A 118 9.72 15.54 -7.60
CA TYR A 118 9.16 15.83 -8.92
C TYR A 118 7.66 15.47 -8.96
N GLN A 119 6.84 16.42 -9.41
CA GLN A 119 5.41 16.24 -9.57
C GLN A 119 5.08 16.04 -11.05
N VAL A 120 4.30 15.00 -11.34
CA VAL A 120 3.74 14.73 -12.65
C VAL A 120 2.37 15.38 -12.73
N ASN A 121 2.21 16.35 -13.64
CA ASN A 121 0.93 17.06 -13.82
C ASN A 121 0.03 16.41 -14.88
N ASN A 122 0.58 15.55 -15.74
CA ASN A 122 -0.15 14.91 -16.84
C ASN A 122 0.33 13.47 -17.03
N PHE A 123 -0.59 12.57 -17.40
CA PHE A 123 -0.25 11.20 -17.75
C PHE A 123 0.76 11.15 -18.90
N ARG A 124 1.81 10.35 -18.74
CA ARG A 124 2.81 10.08 -19.78
C ARG A 124 3.47 8.73 -19.55
N ARG A 125 3.96 8.12 -20.63
CA ARG A 125 4.80 6.92 -20.53
C ARG A 125 6.18 7.28 -19.97
N ILE A 126 6.75 6.34 -19.21
CA ILE A 126 8.14 6.39 -18.75
C ILE A 126 8.99 5.88 -19.92
N ASN A 127 9.93 6.70 -20.37
CA ASN A 127 10.90 6.34 -21.41
C ASN A 127 12.26 6.01 -20.79
#